data_AF-A0A9P6DM08-F1
#
_entry.id   AF-A0A9P6DM08-F1
#
_cell.length_a   1.000
_cell.length_b   1.000
_cell.length_c   1.000
_cell.angle_alpha   90.00
_cell.angle_beta   90.00
_cell.angle_gamma   90.00
#
_symmetry.space_group_name_H-M   'P 1'
#
loop_
_entity.id
_entity.type
_entity.pdbx_description
1 polymer ?
#
loop_
_entity_poly.entity_id
_entity_poly.type
_entity_poly.pdbx_seq_one_letter_code
_entity_poly.pdbx_strand_id
1 'polypeptide(L)'
;MYPLNLDYDPYLVPKMHMHYLAKELRHVRCKHAQATHWSQTVLPALIRPFMQWKRKQMLSQQTPASQRGTDNSTCSCSSHHQPLKVVCVSIEALCDVDIAVCTCRPAPQQLVQMGYFPCSPVYPTLAVSLDMLKLVSTLFVLAVPNERAWATTITKYLKNHGHEFATGDALQHRFSSALSQYQVLMQLVDGEMGKIIDDAREKTTAMFRALDDETPVHGQEVHLIVCLNANFQLKRNRDKDRRKEFAGLPGSLDPKVISPRTIFLSEVQIQEWEERMGHKWKAGQMEETKGDLMGGGQPDEIEPGMNLPNATYDACRDSFVAANGDRIKASSTYFDLTGVMALLCHHDHPLVLANLKTAGKKQFYALALISALMELIPNHWRVGVLYDIGCQMHRTLQKWDLMPEYLH
;
A
#
# COMPACT_ATOMS: atom_id res chain seq x y z
N MET A 1 1.22 -35.04 2.76
CA MET A 1 0.12 -34.09 3.02
C MET A 1 0.18 -33.73 4.50
N TYR A 2 0.90 -32.66 4.86
CA TYR A 2 1.00 -32.25 6.26
C TYR A 2 -0.28 -31.51 6.67
N PRO A 3 -0.89 -31.81 7.83
CA PRO A 3 -1.98 -31.01 8.36
C PRO A 3 -1.46 -29.60 8.65
N LEU A 4 -2.11 -28.59 8.07
CA LEU A 4 -1.89 -27.17 8.37
C LEU A 4 -2.21 -26.94 9.85
N ASN A 5 -1.21 -27.00 10.72
CA ASN A 5 -1.35 -26.67 12.12
C ASN A 5 -1.33 -25.13 12.27
N LEU A 6 -2.52 -24.53 12.38
CA LEU A 6 -2.71 -23.14 12.76
C LEU A 6 -3.28 -23.15 14.18
N ASP A 7 -2.43 -23.30 15.19
CA ASP A 7 -2.81 -23.01 16.57
C ASP A 7 -2.92 -21.49 16.72
N TYR A 8 -4.14 -20.98 16.53
CA TYR A 8 -4.53 -19.61 16.82
C TYR A 8 -5.36 -19.63 18.10
N ASP A 9 -4.84 -19.07 19.19
CA ASP A 9 -5.57 -18.91 20.45
C ASP A 9 -6.32 -17.57 20.43
N PRO A 10 -7.67 -17.59 20.31
CA PRO A 10 -8.50 -16.38 20.27
C PRO A 10 -8.56 -15.62 21.60
N TYR A 11 -7.97 -16.14 22.69
CA TYR A 11 -8.03 -15.53 24.03
C TYR A 11 -6.82 -14.65 24.37
N LEU A 12 -5.79 -14.58 23.51
CA LEU A 12 -4.58 -13.77 23.72
C LEU A 12 -4.67 -12.33 23.19
N VAL A 13 -5.87 -11.78 22.99
CA VAL A 13 -6.06 -10.38 22.55
C VAL A 13 -5.97 -9.42 23.76
N PRO A 14 -5.05 -8.44 23.78
CA PRO A 14 -4.99 -7.45 24.85
C PRO A 14 -6.29 -6.62 24.88
N LYS A 15 -7.01 -6.63 26.01
CA LYS A 15 -8.15 -5.73 26.21
C LYS A 15 -7.65 -4.31 26.41
N MET A 16 -7.76 -3.49 25.36
CA MET A 16 -7.44 -2.07 25.46
C MET A 16 -8.63 -1.31 26.08
N HIS A 17 -8.52 -0.95 27.36
CA HIS A 17 -9.51 -0.13 28.04
C HIS A 17 -9.33 1.35 27.67
N MET A 18 -10.27 1.93 26.91
CA MET A 18 -10.35 3.37 26.69
C MET A 18 -11.60 3.97 27.35
N HIS A 19 -11.40 5.05 28.12
CA HIS A 19 -12.45 5.84 28.75
C HIS A 19 -13.05 6.83 27.73
N TYR A 20 -14.38 6.80 27.56
CA TYR A 20 -15.11 7.71 26.65
C TYR A 20 -16.24 8.41 27.42
N LEU A 21 -16.32 9.75 27.37
CA LEU A 21 -17.36 10.57 28.00
C LEU A 21 -18.43 11.01 26.98
N ALA A 22 -19.71 10.74 27.28
CA ALA A 22 -20.95 11.24 26.63
C ALA A 22 -21.48 10.57 25.32
N LYS A 23 -22.75 10.89 25.00
CA LYS A 23 -23.72 10.18 24.12
C LYS A 23 -23.41 10.27 22.60
N GLU A 24 -22.79 11.35 22.13
CA GLU A 24 -22.37 11.52 20.72
C GLU A 24 -21.30 10.52 20.29
N LEU A 25 -20.57 9.94 21.26
CA LEU A 25 -19.56 8.91 21.02
C LEU A 25 -20.16 7.52 20.79
N ARG A 26 -21.48 7.29 20.90
CA ARG A 26 -22.03 5.93 20.68
C ARG A 26 -21.82 5.46 19.25
N HIS A 27 -22.16 6.28 18.26
CA HIS A 27 -21.97 5.93 16.85
C HIS A 27 -20.50 5.69 16.53
N VAL A 28 -19.63 6.56 17.05
CA VAL A 28 -18.18 6.48 16.91
C VAL A 28 -17.59 5.23 17.57
N ARG A 29 -18.03 4.91 18.80
CA ARG A 29 -17.66 3.68 19.51
C ARG A 29 -18.10 2.44 18.75
N CYS A 30 -19.31 2.45 18.17
CA CYS A 30 -19.79 1.36 17.33
C CYS A 30 -18.97 1.22 16.05
N LYS A 31 -18.63 2.32 15.37
CA LYS A 31 -17.78 2.32 14.16
C LYS A 31 -16.38 1.77 14.49
N HIS A 32 -15.79 2.18 15.61
CA HIS A 32 -14.49 1.68 16.06
C HIS A 32 -14.55 0.19 16.44
N ALA A 33 -15.52 -0.21 17.25
CA ALA A 33 -15.70 -1.62 17.62
C ALA A 33 -15.92 -2.51 16.39
N GLN A 34 -16.68 -2.03 15.40
CA GLN A 34 -16.85 -2.73 14.13
C GLN A 34 -15.54 -2.82 13.34
N ALA A 35 -14.79 -1.72 13.21
CA ALA A 35 -13.51 -1.70 12.50
C ALA A 35 -12.49 -2.65 13.14
N THR A 36 -12.40 -2.67 14.47
CA THR A 36 -11.55 -3.61 15.22
C THR A 36 -12.00 -5.05 15.02
N HIS A 37 -13.31 -5.33 15.08
CA HIS A 37 -13.82 -6.68 14.88
C HIS A 37 -13.62 -7.20 13.45
N TRP A 38 -13.74 -6.32 12.45
CA TRP A 38 -13.40 -6.62 11.06
C TRP A 38 -11.94 -7.05 10.93
N SER A 39 -11.00 -6.21 11.38
CA SER A 39 -9.57 -6.43 11.15
C SER A 39 -9.01 -7.58 11.99
N GLN A 40 -9.44 -7.74 13.24
CA GLN A 40 -8.85 -8.70 14.17
C GLN A 40 -9.54 -10.06 14.16
N THR A 41 -10.81 -10.14 13.78
CA THR A 41 -11.59 -11.38 13.90
C THR A 41 -12.13 -11.84 12.55
N VAL A 42 -12.89 -10.99 11.86
CA VAL A 42 -13.66 -11.43 10.68
C VAL A 42 -12.76 -11.63 9.47
N LEU A 43 -12.00 -10.62 9.04
CA LEU A 43 -11.20 -10.70 7.82
C LEU A 43 -10.16 -11.85 7.85
N PRO A 44 -9.39 -12.07 8.94
CA PRO A 44 -8.49 -13.22 9.03
C PRO A 44 -9.23 -14.56 8.87
N ALA A 45 -10.41 -14.68 9.47
CA ALA A 45 -11.23 -15.89 9.41
C ALA A 45 -11.87 -16.13 8.02
N LEU A 46 -11.88 -15.14 7.12
CA LEU A 46 -12.43 -15.24 5.77
C LEU A 46 -11.40 -15.68 4.70
N ILE A 47 -10.10 -15.61 4.99
CA ILE A 47 -9.02 -15.94 4.03
C ILE A 47 -9.22 -17.35 3.45
N ARG A 48 -9.35 -18.36 4.31
CA ARG A 48 -9.52 -19.76 3.88
C ARG A 48 -10.84 -19.98 3.10
N PRO A 49 -12.02 -19.57 3.61
CA PRO A 49 -13.28 -19.64 2.85
C PRO A 49 -13.21 -19.00 1.46
N PHE A 50 -12.60 -17.81 1.36
CA PHE A 50 -12.47 -17.10 0.09
C PHE A 50 -11.59 -17.87 -0.91
N MET A 51 -10.44 -18.39 -0.46
CA MET A 51 -9.55 -19.19 -1.32
C MET A 51 -10.21 -20.49 -1.79
N GLN A 52 -11.00 -21.13 -0.93
CA GLN A 52 -11.79 -22.31 -1.31
C GLN A 52 -12.85 -21.98 -2.36
N TRP A 53 -13.60 -20.89 -2.18
CA TRP A 53 -14.57 -20.42 -3.16
C TRP A 53 -13.91 -20.11 -4.51
N LYS A 54 -12.78 -19.38 -4.50
CA LYS A 54 -12.03 -19.03 -5.72
C LYS A 54 -11.53 -20.28 -6.44
N ARG A 55 -11.03 -21.28 -5.70
CA ARG A 55 -10.65 -22.59 -6.27
C ARG A 55 -11.84 -23.31 -6.91
N LYS A 56 -13.00 -23.33 -6.24
CA LYS A 56 -14.23 -23.93 -6.79
C LYS A 56 -14.64 -23.25 -8.10
N GLN A 57 -14.58 -21.91 -8.17
CA GLN A 57 -14.88 -21.15 -9.38
C GLN A 57 -13.94 -21.49 -10.55
N MET A 58 -12.64 -21.61 -10.30
CA MET A 58 -11.65 -22.00 -11.31
C MET A 58 -11.89 -23.42 -11.83
N LEU A 59 -12.29 -24.35 -10.95
CA LEU A 59 -12.60 -25.73 -11.33
C LEU A 59 -13.96 -25.84 -12.05
N SER A 60 -14.96 -25.05 -11.65
CA SER A 60 -16.30 -25.08 -12.25
C SER A 60 -16.36 -24.49 -13.66
N GLN A 61 -15.36 -23.71 -14.09
CA GLN A 61 -15.22 -23.29 -15.49
C GLN A 61 -14.92 -24.48 -16.44
N GLN A 62 -14.65 -25.68 -15.89
CA GLN A 62 -14.40 -26.91 -16.65
C GLN A 62 -15.55 -27.93 -16.54
N THR A 63 -16.67 -27.63 -15.85
CA THR A 63 -17.77 -28.59 -15.61
C THR A 63 -19.13 -28.02 -16.04
N PRO A 64 -20.02 -28.79 -16.70
CA PRO A 64 -21.34 -28.32 -17.11
C PRO A 64 -22.21 -27.88 -15.92
N ALA A 65 -23.08 -26.88 -16.17
CA ALA A 65 -23.90 -26.19 -15.16
C ALA A 65 -24.85 -27.08 -14.33
N SER A 66 -25.02 -28.36 -14.66
CA SER A 66 -25.97 -29.28 -14.02
C SER A 66 -25.49 -29.88 -12.69
N GLN A 67 -24.27 -29.56 -12.21
CA GLN A 67 -23.70 -30.09 -10.97
C GLN A 67 -23.28 -29.02 -9.95
N ARG A 68 -23.85 -27.80 -10.01
CA ARG A 68 -23.69 -26.80 -8.94
C ARG A 68 -24.52 -27.19 -7.71
N GLY A 69 -24.07 -28.21 -6.99
CA GLY A 69 -24.59 -28.54 -5.66
C GLY A 69 -24.20 -27.45 -4.67
N THR A 70 -25.20 -26.83 -4.05
CA THR A 70 -24.98 -26.07 -2.82
C THR A 70 -24.55 -27.06 -1.74
N ASP A 71 -23.29 -27.01 -1.30
CA ASP A 71 -22.81 -27.74 -0.12
C ASP A 71 -23.50 -27.17 1.13
N ASN A 72 -24.78 -27.47 1.31
CA ASN A 72 -25.55 -27.24 2.53
C ASN A 72 -25.11 -28.26 3.59
N SER A 73 -23.84 -28.18 3.97
CA SER A 73 -23.38 -28.82 5.18
C SER A 73 -24.13 -28.16 6.34
N THR A 74 -24.97 -28.89 7.04
CA THR A 74 -25.60 -28.40 8.27
C THR A 74 -24.60 -28.54 9.41
N CYS A 75 -24.56 -27.57 10.31
CA CYS A 75 -23.73 -27.69 11.50
C CYS A 75 -24.42 -28.63 12.50
N SER A 76 -23.66 -29.54 13.11
CA SER A 76 -24.17 -30.49 14.12
C SER A 76 -23.81 -30.08 15.56
N CYS A 77 -23.45 -28.82 15.80
CA CYS A 77 -23.11 -28.36 17.14
C CYS A 77 -24.35 -28.29 18.04
N SER A 78 -24.19 -28.54 19.34
CA SER A 78 -25.27 -28.42 20.32
C SER A 78 -25.68 -26.98 20.64
N SER A 79 -25.06 -25.99 19.99
CA SER A 79 -25.35 -24.56 20.16
C SER A 79 -26.66 -24.16 19.48
N HIS A 80 -27.30 -23.10 19.98
CA HIS A 80 -28.48 -22.53 19.33
C HIS A 80 -28.13 -22.00 17.92
N HIS A 81 -28.89 -22.44 16.92
CA HIS A 81 -28.77 -21.97 15.55
C HIS A 81 -29.78 -20.86 15.31
N GLN A 82 -29.30 -19.62 15.23
CA GLN A 82 -30.16 -18.47 14.98
C GLN A 82 -30.36 -18.31 13.47
N PRO A 83 -31.61 -18.36 12.96
CA PRO A 83 -31.86 -18.05 11.56
C PRO A 83 -31.57 -16.57 11.29
N LEU A 84 -30.88 -16.30 10.19
CA LEU A 84 -30.59 -14.96 9.72
C LEU A 84 -30.91 -14.88 8.23
N LYS A 85 -31.83 -13.98 7.89
CA LYS A 85 -32.18 -13.64 6.51
C LYS A 85 -31.27 -12.52 6.00
N VAL A 86 -30.61 -12.75 4.88
CA VAL A 86 -29.66 -11.81 4.26
C VAL A 86 -30.08 -11.53 2.83
N VAL A 87 -30.18 -10.25 2.47
CA VAL A 87 -30.39 -9.84 1.09
C VAL A 87 -29.05 -9.90 0.35
N CYS A 88 -28.95 -10.70 -0.68
CA CYS A 88 -27.74 -10.89 -1.47
C CYS A 88 -27.87 -10.17 -2.82
N VAL A 89 -26.94 -9.27 -3.10
CA VAL A 89 -26.92 -8.44 -4.33
C VAL A 89 -25.89 -9.00 -5.31
N SER A 90 -26.29 -9.18 -6.56
CA SER A 90 -25.38 -9.49 -7.68
C SER A 90 -25.60 -8.51 -8.82
N ILE A 91 -24.82 -8.64 -9.90
CA ILE A 91 -24.97 -7.81 -11.10
C ILE A 91 -26.35 -8.04 -11.75
N GLU A 92 -26.83 -9.28 -11.73
CA GLU A 92 -28.01 -9.72 -12.48
C GLU A 92 -29.28 -9.81 -11.63
N ALA A 93 -29.16 -9.95 -10.30
CA ALA A 93 -30.29 -10.22 -9.42
C ALA A 93 -30.08 -9.81 -7.97
N LEU A 94 -31.21 -9.64 -7.26
CA LEU A 94 -31.33 -9.67 -5.80
C LEU A 94 -31.98 -10.99 -5.38
N CYS A 95 -31.41 -11.65 -4.37
CA CYS A 95 -32.02 -12.83 -3.77
C CYS A 95 -31.98 -12.77 -2.25
N ASP A 96 -32.99 -13.35 -1.62
CA ASP A 96 -33.00 -13.57 -0.18
C ASP A 96 -32.34 -14.91 0.14
N VAL A 97 -31.39 -14.90 1.07
CA VAL A 97 -30.70 -16.10 1.53
C VAL A 97 -30.93 -16.26 3.04
N ASP A 98 -31.41 -17.44 3.43
CA ASP A 98 -31.55 -17.83 4.83
C ASP A 98 -30.36 -18.67 5.26
N ILE A 99 -29.65 -18.21 6.30
CA ILE A 99 -28.53 -18.94 6.90
C ILE A 99 -28.79 -19.22 8.37
N ALA A 100 -28.25 -20.34 8.87
CA ALA A 100 -28.31 -20.71 10.27
C ALA A 100 -26.97 -20.34 10.94
N VAL A 101 -27.00 -19.33 11.81
CA VAL A 101 -25.80 -18.78 12.45
C VAL A 101 -25.58 -19.43 13.80
N CYS A 102 -24.37 -19.92 14.03
CA CYS A 102 -23.89 -20.41 15.32
C CYS A 102 -22.41 -20.04 15.52
N THR A 103 -21.86 -20.31 16.69
CA THR A 103 -20.44 -20.04 17.00
C THR A 103 -19.49 -20.81 16.07
N CYS A 104 -19.87 -22.01 15.64
CA CYS A 104 -19.09 -22.84 14.72
C CYS A 104 -19.19 -22.38 13.26
N ARG A 105 -20.28 -21.69 12.89
CA ARG A 105 -20.49 -21.17 11.53
C ARG A 105 -20.97 -19.72 11.58
N PRO A 106 -20.04 -18.76 11.72
CA PRO A 106 -20.36 -17.34 11.62
C PRO A 106 -20.94 -16.97 10.26
N ALA A 107 -21.88 -16.02 10.24
CA ALA A 107 -22.52 -15.55 9.00
C ALA A 107 -21.52 -15.11 7.91
N PRO A 108 -20.44 -14.37 8.21
CA PRO A 108 -19.48 -13.97 7.19
C PRO A 108 -18.84 -15.12 6.42
N GLN A 109 -18.49 -16.21 7.11
CA GLN A 109 -17.85 -17.36 6.47
C GLN A 109 -18.82 -18.08 5.54
N GLN A 110 -20.07 -18.26 5.98
CA GLN A 110 -21.11 -18.89 5.17
C GLN A 110 -21.37 -18.08 3.90
N LEU A 111 -21.51 -16.76 4.01
CA LEU A 111 -21.75 -15.88 2.86
C LEU A 111 -20.60 -15.91 1.86
N VAL A 112 -19.34 -15.88 2.31
CA VAL A 112 -18.17 -15.95 1.42
C VAL A 112 -18.09 -17.30 0.71
N GLN A 113 -18.43 -18.40 1.39
CA GLN A 113 -18.54 -19.72 0.75
C GLN A 113 -19.60 -19.76 -0.34
N MET A 114 -20.68 -18.98 -0.19
CA MET A 114 -21.75 -18.82 -1.17
C MET A 114 -21.43 -17.80 -2.28
N GLY A 115 -20.28 -17.12 -2.22
CA GLY A 115 -19.88 -16.13 -3.21
C GLY A 115 -20.33 -14.70 -2.92
N TYR A 116 -20.73 -14.40 -1.68
CA TYR A 116 -21.15 -13.08 -1.25
C TYR A 116 -20.28 -12.56 -0.11
N PHE A 117 -19.99 -11.27 -0.12
CA PHE A 117 -19.28 -10.58 0.95
C PHE A 117 -20.28 -9.83 1.84
N PRO A 118 -20.28 -10.04 3.17
CA PRO A 118 -21.21 -9.38 4.07
C PRO A 118 -20.92 -7.87 4.22
N CYS A 119 -21.96 -7.05 4.36
CA CYS A 119 -21.81 -5.62 4.66
C CYS A 119 -21.62 -5.32 6.16
N SER A 120 -21.70 -6.31 7.05
CA SER A 120 -21.45 -6.14 8.49
C SER A 120 -20.82 -7.41 9.10
N PRO A 121 -20.06 -7.27 10.20
CA PRO A 121 -19.18 -8.35 10.67
C PRO A 121 -19.88 -9.43 11.51
N VAL A 122 -21.06 -9.15 12.07
CA VAL A 122 -21.74 -10.09 13.00
C VAL A 122 -23.11 -10.54 12.46
N TYR A 123 -23.98 -9.58 12.14
CA TYR A 123 -25.35 -9.84 11.65
C TYR A 123 -25.59 -9.05 10.35
N PRO A 124 -25.05 -9.53 9.21
CA PRO A 124 -25.27 -8.87 7.93
C PRO A 124 -26.74 -8.97 7.52
N THR A 125 -27.35 -7.84 7.19
CA THR A 125 -28.68 -7.80 6.53
C THR A 125 -28.57 -7.75 5.01
N LEU A 126 -27.38 -7.40 4.51
CA LEU A 126 -27.05 -7.27 3.10
C LEU A 126 -25.67 -7.90 2.86
N ALA A 127 -25.51 -8.58 1.74
CA ALA A 127 -24.24 -9.06 1.23
C ALA A 127 -24.14 -8.79 -0.28
N VAL A 128 -22.93 -8.55 -0.77
CA VAL A 128 -22.67 -8.21 -2.19
C VAL A 128 -21.85 -9.31 -2.83
N SER A 129 -22.21 -9.72 -4.04
CA SER A 129 -21.48 -10.74 -4.81
C SER A 129 -20.00 -10.39 -4.92
N LEU A 130 -19.14 -11.39 -4.70
CA LEU A 130 -17.70 -11.26 -4.86
C LEU A 130 -17.31 -10.88 -6.28
N ASP A 131 -18.05 -11.36 -7.29
CA ASP A 131 -17.80 -11.01 -8.70
C ASP A 131 -18.15 -9.55 -8.99
N MET A 132 -19.24 -9.05 -8.39
CA MET A 132 -19.61 -7.64 -8.45
C MET A 132 -18.55 -6.75 -7.80
N LEU A 133 -18.05 -7.12 -6.62
CA LEU A 133 -16.97 -6.39 -5.93
C LEU A 133 -15.67 -6.42 -6.74
N LYS A 134 -15.32 -7.55 -7.36
CA LYS A 134 -14.17 -7.68 -8.25
C LYS A 134 -14.31 -6.76 -9.47
N LEU A 135 -15.48 -6.73 -10.10
CA LEU A 135 -15.75 -5.86 -11.25
C LEU A 135 -15.52 -4.38 -10.88
N VAL A 136 -16.09 -3.92 -9.77
CA VAL A 136 -15.95 -2.51 -9.37
C VAL A 136 -14.55 -2.17 -8.92
N SER A 137 -13.89 -3.07 -8.20
CA SER A 137 -12.48 -2.89 -7.82
C SER A 137 -11.61 -2.73 -9.06
N THR A 138 -11.89 -3.49 -10.12
CA THR A 138 -11.20 -3.38 -11.41
C THR A 138 -11.54 -2.06 -12.10
N LEU A 139 -12.82 -1.66 -12.12
CA LEU A 139 -13.27 -0.38 -12.68
C LEU A 139 -12.56 0.81 -12.01
N PHE A 140 -12.35 0.77 -10.69
CA PHE A 140 -11.72 1.88 -9.95
C PHE A 140 -10.21 1.99 -10.16
N VAL A 141 -9.57 0.94 -10.67
CA VAL A 141 -8.19 1.04 -11.18
C VAL A 141 -8.16 1.78 -12.52
N LEU A 142 -9.25 1.76 -13.29
CA LEU A 142 -9.33 2.28 -14.66
C LEU A 142 -10.08 3.61 -14.79
N ALA A 143 -10.87 3.99 -13.78
CA ALA A 143 -11.68 5.19 -13.75
C ALA A 143 -11.42 5.99 -12.46
N VAL A 144 -11.54 7.32 -12.52
CA VAL A 144 -11.54 8.16 -11.31
C VAL A 144 -12.65 7.64 -10.39
N PRO A 145 -12.33 7.12 -9.19
CA PRO A 145 -13.30 6.41 -8.37
C PRO A 145 -14.41 7.37 -7.92
N ASN A 146 -15.62 7.15 -8.45
CA ASN A 146 -16.82 7.86 -8.05
C ASN A 146 -17.85 6.86 -7.54
N GLU A 147 -17.59 6.35 -6.33
CA GLU A 147 -18.46 5.40 -5.60
C GLU A 147 -19.91 5.85 -5.56
N ARG A 148 -20.13 7.17 -5.38
CA ARG A 148 -21.47 7.75 -5.35
C ARG A 148 -22.18 7.63 -6.68
N ALA A 149 -21.51 7.99 -7.78
CA ALA A 149 -22.09 7.85 -9.11
C ALA A 149 -22.37 6.38 -9.43
N TRP A 150 -21.44 5.48 -9.11
CA TRP A 150 -21.62 4.06 -9.36
C TRP A 150 -22.80 3.47 -8.57
N ALA A 151 -22.85 3.71 -7.25
CA ALA A 151 -23.94 3.23 -6.42
C ALA A 151 -25.30 3.81 -6.85
N THR A 152 -25.33 5.10 -7.21
CA THR A 152 -26.55 5.74 -7.73
C THR A 152 -27.01 5.11 -9.04
N THR A 153 -26.08 4.84 -9.96
CA THR A 153 -26.37 4.20 -11.25
C THR A 153 -26.93 2.80 -11.06
N ILE A 154 -26.33 1.98 -10.20
CA ILE A 154 -26.82 0.62 -9.92
C ILE A 154 -28.18 0.64 -9.22
N THR A 155 -28.39 1.53 -8.24
CA THR A 155 -29.71 1.69 -7.60
C THR A 155 -30.78 2.01 -8.62
N LYS A 156 -30.51 2.94 -9.56
CA LYS A 156 -31.46 3.30 -10.62
C LYS A 156 -31.68 2.15 -11.61
N TYR A 157 -30.61 1.46 -12.00
CA TYR A 157 -30.69 0.31 -12.90
C TYR A 157 -31.57 -0.79 -12.30
N LEU A 158 -31.31 -1.18 -11.05
CA LEU A 158 -32.09 -2.20 -10.34
C LEU A 158 -33.56 -1.77 -10.16
N LYS A 159 -33.81 -0.50 -9.83
CA LYS A 159 -35.18 0.04 -9.74
C LYS A 159 -35.95 -0.11 -11.05
N ASN A 160 -35.31 0.17 -12.18
CA ASN A 160 -35.93 0.00 -13.50
C ASN A 160 -36.23 -1.47 -13.85
N HIS A 161 -35.59 -2.42 -13.16
CA HIS A 161 -35.79 -3.86 -13.32
C HIS A 161 -36.68 -4.46 -12.21
N GLY A 162 -37.46 -3.63 -11.51
CA GLY A 162 -38.45 -4.10 -10.51
C GLY A 162 -37.88 -4.33 -9.11
N HIS A 163 -36.65 -3.89 -8.86
CA HIS A 163 -35.95 -4.09 -7.59
C HIS A 163 -35.78 -2.77 -6.84
N GLU A 164 -36.48 -2.58 -5.72
CA GLU A 164 -36.43 -1.34 -4.94
C GLU A 164 -35.82 -1.54 -3.54
N PHE A 165 -34.87 -0.68 -3.18
CA PHE A 165 -34.30 -0.66 -1.84
C PHE A 165 -35.19 0.17 -0.91
N ALA A 166 -35.43 -0.30 0.31
CA ALA A 166 -36.31 0.36 1.28
C ALA A 166 -35.85 1.79 1.69
N THR A 167 -34.60 2.17 1.42
CA THR A 167 -34.02 3.47 1.75
C THR A 167 -33.12 3.95 0.62
N GLY A 168 -33.32 5.19 0.14
CA GLY A 168 -32.68 5.73 -1.07
C GLY A 168 -31.15 5.74 -1.06
N ASP A 169 -30.54 5.95 0.11
CA ASP A 169 -29.07 6.01 0.27
C ASP A 169 -28.45 4.72 0.83
N ALA A 170 -29.25 3.66 1.03
CA ALA A 170 -28.80 2.44 1.69
C ALA A 170 -27.68 1.73 0.93
N LEU A 171 -27.76 1.69 -0.40
CA LEU A 171 -26.75 1.02 -1.20
C LEU A 171 -25.43 1.78 -1.17
N GLN A 172 -25.43 3.11 -1.23
CA GLN A 172 -24.20 3.90 -1.31
C GLN A 172 -23.29 3.65 -0.10
N HIS A 173 -23.81 3.82 1.12
CA HIS A 173 -23.00 3.66 2.32
C HIS A 173 -22.57 2.21 2.55
N ARG A 174 -23.46 1.25 2.30
CA ARG A 174 -23.17 -0.18 2.47
C ARG A 174 -22.18 -0.69 1.43
N PHE A 175 -22.30 -0.21 0.20
CA PHE A 175 -21.40 -0.54 -0.89
C PHE A 175 -19.99 0.01 -0.65
N SER A 176 -19.86 1.30 -0.31
CA SER A 176 -18.57 1.91 0.01
C SER A 176 -17.87 1.17 1.15
N SER A 177 -18.61 0.83 2.21
CA SER A 177 -18.09 0.04 3.32
C SER A 177 -17.64 -1.36 2.89
N ALA A 178 -18.46 -2.08 2.10
CA ALA A 178 -18.12 -3.42 1.62
C ALA A 178 -16.89 -3.41 0.70
N LEU A 179 -16.79 -2.43 -0.19
CA LEU A 179 -15.65 -2.27 -1.08
C LEU A 179 -14.35 -2.03 -0.30
N SER A 180 -14.38 -1.12 0.68
CA SER A 180 -13.22 -0.84 1.54
C SER A 180 -12.73 -2.11 2.25
N GLN A 181 -13.64 -2.89 2.84
CA GLN A 181 -13.27 -4.15 3.51
C GLN A 181 -12.76 -5.22 2.53
N TYR A 182 -13.34 -5.30 1.33
CA TYR A 182 -12.88 -6.21 0.28
C TYR A 182 -11.45 -5.88 -0.18
N GLN A 183 -11.12 -4.59 -0.35
CA GLN A 183 -9.77 -4.16 -0.69
C GLN A 183 -8.74 -4.57 0.38
N VAL A 184 -9.09 -4.42 1.66
CA VAL A 184 -8.24 -4.89 2.77
C VAL A 184 -8.06 -6.40 2.72
N LEU A 185 -9.13 -7.18 2.46
CA LEU A 185 -9.04 -8.63 2.32
C LEU A 185 -8.08 -9.04 1.20
N MET A 186 -8.16 -8.40 0.02
CA MET A 186 -7.28 -8.69 -1.10
C MET A 186 -5.80 -8.49 -0.74
N GLN A 187 -5.47 -7.43 0.01
CA GLN A 187 -4.11 -7.17 0.48
C GLN A 187 -3.63 -8.20 1.51
N LEU A 188 -4.50 -8.66 2.42
CA LEU A 188 -4.17 -9.74 3.35
C LEU A 188 -3.89 -11.06 2.62
N VAL A 189 -4.67 -11.36 1.57
CA VAL A 189 -4.46 -12.53 0.70
C VAL A 189 -3.11 -12.41 -0.02
N ASP A 190 -2.78 -11.25 -0.57
CA ASP A 190 -1.49 -11.02 -1.24
C ASP A 190 -0.31 -11.16 -0.26
N GLY A 191 -0.46 -10.68 0.97
CA GLY A 191 0.52 -10.85 2.04
C GLY A 191 0.76 -12.31 2.39
N GLU A 192 -0.30 -13.11 2.49
CA GLU A 192 -0.21 -14.54 2.81
C GLU A 192 0.37 -15.36 1.64
N MET A 193 -0.08 -15.10 0.42
CA MET A 193 0.56 -15.65 -0.79
C MET A 193 2.04 -15.30 -0.83
N GLY A 194 2.39 -14.12 -0.31
CA GLY A 194 3.75 -13.68 -0.27
C GLY A 194 4.64 -14.52 0.62
N LYS A 195 4.21 -14.78 1.86
CA LYS A 195 4.95 -15.67 2.77
C LYS A 195 5.19 -17.05 2.16
N ILE A 196 4.19 -17.60 1.46
CA ILE A 196 4.32 -18.90 0.78
C ILE A 196 5.39 -18.85 -0.32
N ILE A 197 5.39 -17.78 -1.13
CA ILE A 197 6.39 -17.59 -2.19
C ILE A 197 7.79 -17.38 -1.59
N ASP A 198 7.92 -16.61 -0.51
CA ASP A 198 9.21 -16.30 0.10
C ASP A 198 9.80 -17.53 0.81
N ASP A 199 8.99 -18.35 1.49
CA ASP A 199 9.40 -19.67 2.01
C ASP A 199 9.87 -20.61 0.88
N ALA A 200 9.19 -20.61 -0.27
CA ALA A 200 9.62 -21.38 -1.43
C ALA A 200 10.93 -20.84 -2.04
N ARG A 201 11.09 -19.51 -2.09
CA ARG A 201 12.31 -18.86 -2.58
C ARG A 201 13.48 -19.13 -1.66
N GLU A 202 13.33 -19.03 -0.35
CA GLU A 202 14.41 -19.29 0.61
C GLU A 202 14.95 -20.72 0.48
N LYS A 203 14.04 -21.70 0.33
CA LYS A 203 14.40 -23.10 0.04
C LYS A 203 15.17 -23.26 -1.27
N THR A 204 14.82 -22.47 -2.28
CA THR A 204 15.47 -22.50 -3.60
C THR A 204 16.82 -21.76 -3.60
N THR A 205 16.89 -20.58 -2.99
CA THR A 205 18.11 -19.76 -2.87
C THR A 205 19.16 -20.43 -1.99
N ALA A 206 18.76 -21.13 -0.93
CA ALA A 206 19.68 -21.94 -0.13
C ALA A 206 20.32 -23.07 -0.95
N MET A 207 19.60 -23.60 -1.95
CA MET A 207 20.09 -24.62 -2.88
C MET A 207 21.06 -24.04 -3.92
N PHE A 208 20.83 -22.81 -4.41
CA PHE A 208 21.73 -22.12 -5.35
C PHE A 208 22.98 -21.52 -4.69
N ARG A 209 22.89 -20.99 -3.46
CA ARG A 209 24.07 -20.50 -2.71
C ARG A 209 25.09 -21.61 -2.39
N ALA A 210 24.69 -22.87 -2.45
CA ALA A 210 25.59 -24.01 -2.32
C ALA A 210 26.34 -24.34 -3.62
N LEU A 211 25.98 -23.70 -4.74
CA LEU A 211 26.58 -23.91 -6.06
C LEU A 211 27.48 -22.76 -6.52
N ASP A 212 27.26 -21.54 -6.03
CA ASP A 212 28.08 -20.38 -6.38
C ASP A 212 29.21 -20.15 -5.35
N ASP A 213 30.29 -20.91 -5.51
CA ASP A 213 31.64 -20.52 -5.07
C ASP A 213 32.39 -19.96 -6.29
N GLU A 214 31.84 -18.90 -6.90
CA GLU A 214 32.46 -18.24 -8.04
C GLU A 214 33.35 -17.09 -7.52
N THR A 215 34.64 -17.25 -7.76
CA THR A 215 35.69 -16.28 -7.48
C THR A 215 35.38 -14.91 -8.10
N PRO A 216 35.59 -13.79 -7.40
CA PRO A 216 35.32 -12.46 -7.95
C PRO A 216 36.20 -12.19 -9.16
N VAL A 217 35.57 -12.03 -10.33
CA VAL A 217 36.26 -11.60 -11.56
C VAL A 217 36.72 -10.16 -11.37
N HIS A 218 38.03 -9.98 -11.28
CA HIS A 218 38.67 -8.67 -11.10
C HIS A 218 38.56 -7.88 -12.41
N GLY A 219 37.67 -6.89 -12.45
CA GLY A 219 37.47 -6.00 -13.57
C GLY A 219 36.62 -4.79 -13.16
N GLN A 220 36.81 -3.67 -13.84
CA GLN A 220 36.18 -2.37 -13.62
C GLN A 220 34.66 -2.37 -13.93
N GLU A 221 33.95 -3.47 -13.69
CA GLU A 221 32.58 -3.66 -14.12
C GLU A 221 31.57 -3.15 -13.08
N VAL A 222 30.66 -2.32 -13.55
CA VAL A 222 29.45 -1.93 -12.82
C VAL A 222 28.54 -3.15 -12.76
N HIS A 223 28.20 -3.59 -11.55
CA HIS A 223 27.40 -4.79 -11.34
C HIS A 223 25.91 -4.51 -11.57
N LEU A 224 25.48 -3.28 -11.30
CA LEU A 224 24.08 -2.87 -11.40
C LEU A 224 23.96 -1.42 -11.87
N ILE A 225 23.11 -1.17 -12.85
CA ILE A 225 22.71 0.19 -13.25
C ILE A 225 21.25 0.40 -12.86
N VAL A 226 20.99 1.49 -12.13
CA VAL A 226 19.67 1.93 -11.69
C VAL A 226 19.41 3.37 -12.12
N CYS A 227 18.15 3.75 -12.23
CA CYS A 227 17.76 5.13 -12.51
C CYS A 227 16.78 5.67 -11.46
N LEU A 228 16.88 6.97 -11.20
CA LEU A 228 16.02 7.70 -10.27
C LEU A 228 15.07 8.60 -11.04
N ASN A 229 13.79 8.53 -10.72
CA ASN A 229 12.81 9.47 -11.26
C ASN A 229 11.70 9.80 -10.26
N ALA A 230 11.11 10.99 -10.38
CA ALA A 230 9.96 11.39 -9.58
C ALA A 230 8.76 11.72 -10.47
N ASN A 231 7.63 11.11 -10.14
CA ASN A 231 6.34 11.38 -10.77
C ASN A 231 5.47 12.24 -9.84
N PHE A 232 5.19 13.47 -10.26
CA PHE A 232 4.35 14.44 -9.55
C PHE A 232 2.88 14.45 -10.01
N GLN A 233 2.53 13.63 -10.99
CA GLN A 233 1.14 13.49 -11.46
C GLN A 233 0.34 12.59 -10.52
N LEU A 234 0.99 11.63 -9.85
CA LEU A 234 0.35 10.76 -8.87
C LEU A 234 0.17 11.50 -7.55
N LYS A 235 -1.08 11.82 -7.20
CA LYS A 235 -1.43 12.55 -5.98
C LYS A 235 -2.40 11.74 -5.16
N ARG A 236 -2.20 11.73 -3.84
CA ARG A 236 -3.17 11.13 -2.92
C ARG A 236 -4.00 12.24 -2.30
N ASN A 237 -5.32 12.12 -2.43
CA ASN A 237 -6.25 13.03 -1.79
C ASN A 237 -6.01 13.00 -0.28
N ARG A 238 -5.92 14.17 0.32
CA ARG A 238 -5.94 14.29 1.76
C ARG A 238 -7.29 13.75 2.24
N ASP A 239 -7.22 12.76 3.12
CA ASP A 239 -8.41 12.17 3.74
C ASP A 239 -9.36 13.27 4.27
N LYS A 240 -10.65 13.17 3.95
CA LYS A 240 -11.67 14.13 4.38
C LYS A 240 -11.70 14.27 5.89
N ASP A 241 -11.32 13.19 6.58
CA ASP A 241 -11.34 13.06 8.01
C ASP A 241 -10.03 13.57 8.67
N ARG A 242 -9.02 13.98 7.88
CA ARG A 242 -7.82 14.72 8.34
C ARG A 242 -7.98 16.24 8.32
N ARG A 243 -9.20 16.76 8.13
CA ARG A 243 -9.49 18.18 8.35
C ARG A 243 -9.39 18.50 9.85
N LYS A 244 -8.99 19.73 10.20
CA LYS A 244 -8.82 20.15 11.60
C LYS A 244 -10.08 19.88 12.45
N GLU A 245 -11.25 19.96 11.82
CA GLU A 245 -12.56 19.70 12.42
C GLU A 245 -12.80 18.24 12.85
N PHE A 246 -12.08 17.28 12.26
CA PHE A 246 -12.20 15.83 12.57
C PHE A 246 -10.92 15.23 13.20
N ALA A 247 -9.86 16.05 13.36
CA ALA A 247 -8.60 15.62 13.95
C ALA A 247 -8.80 15.18 15.42
N GLY A 248 -8.40 13.95 15.74
CA GLY A 248 -8.53 13.38 17.08
C GLY A 248 -9.88 12.70 17.36
N LEU A 249 -10.83 12.73 16.42
CA LEU A 249 -12.07 11.95 16.53
C LEU A 249 -11.84 10.48 16.10
N PRO A 250 -12.41 9.49 16.81
CA PRO A 250 -12.25 8.09 16.43
C PRO A 250 -12.93 7.77 15.08
N GLY A 251 -12.23 7.04 14.22
CA GLY A 251 -12.72 6.66 12.89
C GLY A 251 -12.46 7.69 11.78
N SER A 252 -11.52 8.61 12.01
CA SER A 252 -11.10 9.71 11.11
C SER A 252 -9.86 9.42 10.24
N LEU A 253 -9.39 8.18 10.26
CA LEU A 253 -8.25 7.77 9.47
C LEU A 253 -8.65 6.45 8.82
N ASP A 254 -8.66 6.44 7.49
CA ASP A 254 -8.60 5.17 6.77
C ASP A 254 -7.45 4.35 7.37
N PRO A 255 -7.65 3.03 7.63
CA PRO A 255 -6.59 2.18 8.13
C PRO A 255 -5.34 2.37 7.26
N LYS A 256 -4.18 2.64 7.87
CA LYS A 256 -2.91 2.65 7.13
C LYS A 256 -2.68 1.23 6.62
N VAL A 257 -3.09 0.95 5.38
CA VAL A 257 -2.85 -0.36 4.78
C VAL A 257 -1.55 -0.32 4.02
N ILE A 258 -0.53 -0.92 4.61
CA ILE A 258 0.79 -1.10 4.01
C ILE A 258 0.87 -2.58 3.64
N SER A 259 1.06 -2.86 2.35
CA SER A 259 1.31 -4.24 1.91
C SER A 259 2.57 -4.76 2.61
N PRO A 260 2.59 -6.01 3.11
CA PRO A 260 3.80 -6.63 3.65
C PRO A 260 4.96 -6.69 2.64
N ARG A 261 4.63 -6.58 1.34
CA ARG A 261 5.58 -6.56 0.22
C ARG A 261 5.73 -5.18 -0.40
N THR A 262 5.50 -4.14 0.40
CA THR A 262 5.69 -2.78 -0.08
C THR A 262 7.15 -2.58 -0.45
N ILE A 263 7.38 -2.08 -1.65
CA ILE A 263 8.68 -1.53 -2.05
C ILE A 263 8.81 -0.06 -1.63
N PHE A 264 7.82 0.49 -0.92
CA PHE A 264 7.87 1.85 -0.42
C PHE A 264 8.69 1.96 0.86
N LEU A 265 9.58 2.95 0.91
CA LEU A 265 10.24 3.39 2.13
C LEU A 265 9.22 3.88 3.15
N SER A 266 9.48 3.54 4.41
CA SER A 266 8.70 4.02 5.54
C SER A 266 8.91 5.51 5.77
N GLU A 267 7.96 6.16 6.46
CA GLU A 267 8.11 7.57 6.81
C GLU A 267 9.32 7.83 7.71
N VAL A 268 9.67 6.86 8.56
CA VAL A 268 10.81 6.93 9.47
C VAL A 268 12.12 6.95 8.68
N GLN A 269 12.31 6.02 7.74
CA GLN A 269 13.50 5.98 6.89
C GLN A 269 13.69 7.29 6.10
N ILE A 270 12.61 7.89 5.61
CA ILE A 270 12.69 9.19 4.92
C ILE A 270 13.08 10.32 5.89
N GLN A 271 12.52 10.34 7.09
CA GLN A 271 12.83 11.36 8.11
C GLN A 271 14.28 11.29 8.57
N GLU A 272 14.82 10.09 8.77
CA GLU A 272 16.23 9.89 9.13
C GLU A 272 17.17 10.52 8.10
N TRP A 273 16.87 10.36 6.80
CA TRP A 273 17.65 10.99 5.73
C TRP A 273 17.45 12.51 5.63
N GLU A 274 16.24 13.01 5.89
CA GLU A 274 15.98 14.45 5.96
C GLU A 274 16.77 15.10 7.10
N GLU A 275 16.79 14.47 8.28
CA GLU A 275 17.54 14.93 9.44
C GLU A 275 19.06 14.84 9.23
N ARG A 276 19.57 13.70 8.73
CA ARG A 276 21.00 13.50 8.42
C ARG A 276 21.52 14.60 7.48
N MET A 277 20.79 14.87 6.41
CA MET A 277 21.10 15.96 5.48
C MET A 277 21.02 17.34 6.14
N GLY A 278 19.97 17.60 6.92
CA GLY A 278 19.78 18.87 7.63
C GLY A 278 20.88 19.18 8.62
N HIS A 279 21.41 18.18 9.33
CA HIS A 279 22.54 18.33 10.25
C HIS A 279 23.83 18.72 9.51
N LYS A 280 24.16 18.02 8.41
CA LYS A 280 25.37 18.31 7.62
C LYS A 280 25.31 19.68 6.94
N TRP A 281 24.15 20.07 6.40
CA TRP A 281 23.97 21.40 5.82
C TRP A 281 24.16 22.51 6.87
N LYS A 282 23.54 22.39 8.04
CA LYS A 282 23.69 23.40 9.11
C LYS A 282 25.14 23.56 9.58
N ALA A 283 25.89 22.45 9.69
CA ALA A 283 27.31 22.47 10.03
C ALA A 283 28.12 23.21 8.95
N GLY A 284 27.82 22.96 7.69
CA GLY A 284 28.45 23.58 6.54
C GLY A 284 28.28 25.09 6.39
N GLN A 285 27.07 25.60 6.66
CA GLN A 285 26.81 27.04 6.61
C GLN A 285 27.61 27.81 7.67
N MET A 286 27.88 27.21 8.83
CA MET A 286 28.75 27.80 9.85
C MET A 286 30.22 27.89 9.39
N GLU A 287 30.68 27.00 8.51
CA GLU A 287 32.03 27.04 7.93
C GLU A 287 32.14 28.03 6.74
N GLU A 288 31.15 28.07 5.84
CA GLU A 288 31.14 29.01 4.70
C GLU A 288 31.12 30.48 5.13
N THR A 289 30.39 30.81 6.21
CA THR A 289 30.34 32.18 6.74
C THR A 289 31.72 32.70 7.21
N LYS A 290 32.71 31.81 7.40
CA LYS A 290 34.10 32.19 7.73
C LYS A 290 35.01 32.34 6.49
N GLY A 291 34.63 31.80 5.33
CA GLY A 291 35.48 31.73 4.14
C GLY A 291 35.28 32.84 3.10
N ASP A 292 34.14 33.53 3.12
CA ASP A 292 33.67 34.40 2.02
C ASP A 292 34.32 35.79 1.90
N LEU A 293 35.50 36.01 2.50
CA LEU A 293 36.22 37.30 2.45
C LEU A 293 37.34 37.37 1.40
N MET A 294 37.60 36.33 0.61
CA MET A 294 38.68 36.33 -0.39
C MET A 294 38.33 35.47 -1.61
N GLY A 295 38.30 36.06 -2.81
CA GLY A 295 38.50 35.30 -4.05
C GLY A 295 37.73 35.78 -5.27
N GLY A 296 38.38 36.60 -6.10
CA GLY A 296 37.93 36.94 -7.45
C GLY A 296 38.28 35.88 -8.50
N GLY A 297 37.63 36.00 -9.65
CA GLY A 297 37.63 35.12 -10.84
C GLY A 297 38.83 34.19 -11.03
N GLN A 298 38.61 32.91 -10.77
CA GLN A 298 39.49 31.80 -11.14
C GLN A 298 39.09 31.18 -12.50
N PRO A 299 40.04 30.53 -13.21
CA PRO A 299 39.76 29.76 -14.42
C PRO A 299 38.79 28.58 -14.16
N ASP A 300 38.29 27.95 -15.23
CA ASP A 300 37.33 26.82 -15.17
C ASP A 300 37.96 25.57 -14.49
N GLU A 301 38.00 25.59 -13.16
CA GLU A 301 38.58 24.56 -12.31
C GLU A 301 37.63 23.38 -12.11
N ILE A 302 38.20 22.19 -11.89
CA ILE A 302 37.48 20.99 -11.47
C ILE A 302 37.59 20.91 -9.94
N GLU A 303 36.46 20.93 -9.23
CA GLU A 303 36.45 20.80 -7.77
C GLU A 303 37.03 19.43 -7.33
N PRO A 304 37.76 19.35 -6.21
CA PRO A 304 38.23 18.08 -5.66
C PRO A 304 37.09 17.06 -5.49
N GLY A 305 37.25 15.85 -6.04
CA GLY A 305 36.24 14.79 -6.02
C GLY A 305 35.19 14.86 -7.13
N MET A 306 35.20 15.90 -7.95
CA MET A 306 34.36 16.02 -9.15
C MET A 306 35.14 15.58 -10.41
N ASN A 307 34.40 15.06 -11.40
CA ASN A 307 34.96 14.70 -12.70
C ASN A 307 34.57 15.69 -13.81
N LEU A 308 34.01 16.85 -13.44
CA LEU A 308 33.42 17.82 -14.36
C LEU A 308 33.91 19.25 -14.03
N PRO A 309 34.30 20.06 -15.04
CA PRO A 309 34.63 21.47 -14.83
C PRO A 309 33.44 22.29 -14.34
N ASN A 310 33.72 23.34 -13.58
CA ASN A 310 32.70 24.22 -12.99
C ASN A 310 31.78 24.86 -14.04
N ALA A 311 32.29 25.29 -15.19
CA ALA A 311 31.49 25.87 -16.26
C ALA A 311 30.49 24.87 -16.84
N THR A 312 30.90 23.59 -16.99
CA THR A 312 30.00 22.55 -17.48
C THR A 312 28.97 22.16 -16.42
N TYR A 313 29.36 22.16 -15.14
CA TYR A 313 28.43 21.98 -14.03
C TYR A 313 27.38 23.09 -13.99
N ASP A 314 27.80 24.36 -14.06
CA ASP A 314 26.92 25.52 -14.00
C ASP A 314 25.97 25.56 -15.21
N ALA A 315 26.49 25.30 -16.42
CA ALA A 315 25.66 25.18 -17.61
C ALA A 315 24.60 24.07 -17.47
N CYS A 316 24.96 22.91 -16.90
CA CYS A 316 24.01 21.83 -16.63
C CYS A 316 22.98 22.25 -15.58
N ARG A 317 23.41 22.83 -14.45
CA ARG A 317 22.54 23.33 -13.39
C ARG A 317 21.49 24.29 -13.93
N ASP A 318 21.92 25.25 -14.73
CA ASP A 318 21.05 26.32 -15.25
C ASP A 318 20.09 25.80 -16.34
N SER A 319 20.43 24.68 -17.00
CA SER A 319 19.59 24.02 -18.00
C SER A 319 18.42 23.21 -17.40
N PHE A 320 18.51 22.77 -16.14
CA PHE A 320 17.51 21.88 -15.55
C PHE A 320 16.42 22.64 -14.74
N VAL A 321 15.23 22.77 -15.34
CA VAL A 321 14.01 23.30 -14.68
C VAL A 321 13.58 22.50 -13.43
N ALA A 322 14.05 21.25 -13.30
CA ALA A 322 13.77 20.39 -12.14
C ALA A 322 14.55 20.77 -10.87
N ALA A 323 15.61 21.59 -10.98
CA ALA A 323 16.42 22.07 -9.85
C ALA A 323 15.77 23.23 -9.07
N ASN A 324 14.70 23.83 -9.60
CA ASN A 324 13.94 24.86 -8.88
C ASN A 324 13.04 24.23 -7.80
N GLY A 325 13.59 24.11 -6.59
CA GLY A 325 12.90 23.61 -5.39
C GLY A 325 11.65 24.40 -4.98
N ASP A 326 11.52 25.65 -5.44
CA ASP A 326 10.44 26.56 -5.06
C ASP A 326 9.13 26.36 -5.84
N ARG A 327 9.10 25.49 -6.85
CA ARG A 327 7.88 25.23 -7.62
C ARG A 327 6.98 24.22 -6.90
N ILE A 328 5.93 24.74 -6.27
CA ILE A 328 4.81 23.96 -5.72
C ILE A 328 4.04 23.28 -6.87
N LYS A 329 4.38 22.04 -7.21
CA LYS A 329 3.71 21.24 -8.27
C LYS A 329 2.36 20.63 -7.84
N ALA A 330 2.01 20.74 -6.56
CA ALA A 330 0.74 20.29 -6.01
C ALA A 330 0.37 21.09 -4.75
N SER A 331 -0.90 21.48 -4.64
CA SER A 331 -1.43 22.12 -3.43
C SER A 331 -1.46 21.11 -2.27
N SER A 332 -0.72 21.39 -1.20
CA SER A 332 -0.76 20.66 0.08
C SER A 332 -2.09 20.84 0.83
N THR A 333 -2.97 21.72 0.35
CA THR A 333 -4.32 21.91 0.89
C THR A 333 -5.21 20.70 0.60
N TYR A 334 -5.13 20.16 -0.62
CA TYR A 334 -6.02 19.08 -1.10
C TYR A 334 -5.37 17.70 -1.11
N PHE A 335 -4.04 17.62 -1.20
CA PHE A 335 -3.32 16.36 -1.32
C PHE A 335 -2.38 16.18 -0.14
N ASP A 336 -2.35 14.98 0.44
CA ASP A 336 -1.39 14.63 1.49
C ASP A 336 -0.11 14.00 0.92
N LEU A 337 -0.17 13.47 -0.31
CA LEU A 337 0.98 13.11 -1.13
C LEU A 337 0.99 13.93 -2.43
N THR A 338 2.13 14.55 -2.71
CA THR A 338 2.36 15.45 -3.85
C THR A 338 3.02 14.73 -5.04
N GLY A 339 3.43 13.48 -4.87
CA GLY A 339 4.09 12.67 -5.88
C GLY A 339 4.65 11.37 -5.31
N VAL A 340 5.34 10.62 -6.17
CA VAL A 340 6.15 9.44 -5.82
C VAL A 340 7.51 9.56 -6.49
N MET A 341 8.57 9.20 -5.76
CA MET A 341 9.91 9.01 -6.31
C MET A 341 10.23 7.52 -6.36
N ALA A 342 10.94 7.09 -7.40
CA ALA A 342 11.22 5.71 -7.68
C ALA A 342 12.70 5.52 -8.02
N LEU A 343 13.26 4.42 -7.50
CA LEU A 343 14.48 3.80 -7.98
C LEU A 343 14.07 2.61 -8.86
N LEU A 344 14.47 2.66 -10.12
CA LEU A 344 14.11 1.68 -11.14
C LEU A 344 15.37 0.92 -11.57
N CYS A 345 15.22 -0.35 -11.94
CA CYS A 345 16.27 -1.03 -12.69
C CYS A 345 16.29 -0.56 -14.15
N HIS A 346 17.32 -0.94 -14.90
CA HIS A 346 17.43 -0.64 -16.33
C HIS A 346 16.31 -1.23 -17.22
N HIS A 347 15.48 -2.15 -16.69
CA HIS A 347 14.31 -2.70 -17.37
C HIS A 347 13.00 -1.98 -17.02
N ASP A 348 13.08 -0.78 -16.44
CA ASP A 348 11.92 0.03 -15.99
C ASP A 348 11.06 -0.64 -14.91
N HIS A 349 11.62 -1.57 -14.14
CA HIS A 349 10.94 -2.15 -12.98
C HIS A 349 11.26 -1.37 -11.70
N PRO A 350 10.23 -0.91 -10.95
CA PRO A 350 10.44 -0.30 -9.64
C PRO A 350 11.06 -1.27 -8.64
N LEU A 351 12.21 -0.86 -8.08
CA LEU A 351 12.92 -1.57 -7.02
C LEU A 351 12.52 -1.04 -5.64
N VAL A 352 12.53 0.28 -5.50
CA VAL A 352 12.18 0.98 -4.25
C VAL A 352 11.42 2.27 -4.60
N LEU A 353 10.39 2.59 -3.83
CA LEU A 353 9.54 3.78 -3.99
C LEU A 353 9.56 4.65 -2.73
N ALA A 354 9.32 5.95 -2.89
CA ALA A 354 9.19 6.89 -1.79
C ALA A 354 7.99 7.81 -2.03
N ASN A 355 7.16 7.98 -1.02
CA ASN A 355 6.03 8.90 -1.06
C ASN A 355 6.51 10.35 -0.83
N LEU A 356 6.23 11.24 -1.78
CA LEU A 356 6.56 12.66 -1.67
C LEU A 356 5.47 13.39 -0.88
N LYS A 357 5.83 13.93 0.28
CA LYS A 357 4.89 14.67 1.17
C LYS A 357 5.07 16.18 1.10
N THR A 358 6.26 16.63 0.76
CA THR A 358 6.57 18.05 0.59
C THR A 358 6.70 18.38 -0.90
N ALA A 359 6.52 19.65 -1.25
CA ALA A 359 6.76 20.09 -2.63
C ALA A 359 8.27 20.09 -2.92
N GLY A 360 8.65 19.56 -4.09
CA GLY A 360 10.03 19.58 -4.60
C GLY A 360 10.72 18.21 -4.58
N LYS A 361 11.64 18.00 -5.55
CA LYS A 361 12.59 16.88 -5.55
C LYS A 361 13.67 17.16 -4.49
N LYS A 362 13.37 16.96 -3.21
CA LYS A 362 14.40 17.09 -2.17
C LYS A 362 15.41 15.95 -2.32
N GLN A 363 16.70 16.27 -2.32
CA GLN A 363 17.77 15.31 -2.58
C GLN A 363 17.78 14.12 -1.60
N PHE A 364 17.28 14.29 -0.37
CA PHE A 364 17.24 13.20 0.62
C PHE A 364 16.36 12.02 0.17
N TYR A 365 15.37 12.23 -0.70
CA TYR A 365 14.57 11.14 -1.25
C TYR A 365 15.43 10.22 -2.14
N ALA A 366 16.31 10.81 -2.95
CA ALA A 366 17.26 10.04 -3.78
C ALA A 366 18.22 9.23 -2.90
N LEU A 367 18.79 9.86 -1.86
CA LEU A 367 19.74 9.22 -0.96
C LEU A 367 19.10 8.09 -0.16
N ALA A 368 17.87 8.28 0.33
CA ALA A 368 17.14 7.23 1.03
C ALA A 368 16.87 6.01 0.15
N LEU A 369 16.52 6.23 -1.13
CA LEU A 369 16.32 5.16 -2.10
C LEU A 369 17.62 4.40 -2.41
N ILE A 370 18.73 5.12 -2.58
CA ILE A 370 20.05 4.51 -2.82
C ILE A 370 20.47 3.71 -1.60
N SER A 371 20.37 4.26 -0.38
CA SER A 371 20.72 3.56 0.86
C SER A 371 19.95 2.25 1.01
N ALA A 372 18.65 2.28 0.78
CA ALA A 372 17.82 1.08 0.85
C ALA A 372 18.21 0.02 -0.19
N LEU A 373 18.66 0.42 -1.38
CA LEU A 373 19.22 -0.52 -2.36
C LEU A 373 20.53 -1.13 -1.84
N MET A 374 21.44 -0.30 -1.34
CA MET A 374 22.76 -0.75 -0.86
C MET A 374 22.64 -1.76 0.29
N GLU A 375 21.63 -1.63 1.15
CA GLU A 375 21.34 -2.60 2.22
C GLU A 375 20.84 -3.96 1.70
N LEU A 376 20.31 -4.01 0.47
CA LEU A 376 19.74 -5.21 -0.14
C LEU A 376 20.72 -5.96 -1.03
N ILE A 377 21.83 -5.33 -1.44
CA ILE A 377 22.82 -5.91 -2.35
C ILE A 377 24.15 -6.17 -1.63
N PRO A 378 25.03 -7.05 -2.16
CA PRO A 378 26.33 -7.29 -1.57
C PRO A 378 27.21 -6.04 -1.55
N ASN A 379 27.92 -5.81 -0.43
CA ASN A 379 28.76 -4.61 -0.24
C ASN A 379 29.90 -4.43 -1.26
N HIS A 380 30.27 -5.50 -1.99
CA HIS A 380 31.31 -5.43 -3.02
C HIS A 380 30.78 -5.03 -4.42
N TRP A 381 29.45 -4.93 -4.58
CA TRP A 381 28.85 -4.56 -5.86
C TRP A 381 29.05 -3.06 -6.15
N ARG A 382 29.46 -2.76 -7.39
CA ARG A 382 29.51 -1.39 -7.89
C ARG A 382 28.20 -1.03 -8.58
N VAL A 383 27.54 0.02 -8.12
CA VAL A 383 26.24 0.48 -8.65
C VAL A 383 26.40 1.79 -9.40
N GLY A 384 25.96 1.81 -10.66
CA GLY A 384 25.81 3.03 -11.45
C GLY A 384 24.41 3.63 -11.24
N VAL A 385 24.35 4.92 -10.90
CA VAL A 385 23.07 5.63 -10.67
C VAL A 385 22.87 6.69 -11.75
N LEU A 386 21.82 6.52 -12.54
CA LEU A 386 21.39 7.50 -13.55
C LEU A 386 20.34 8.44 -12.94
N TYR A 387 20.64 9.73 -12.92
CA TYR A 387 19.73 10.74 -12.38
C TYR A 387 19.81 12.05 -13.17
N ASP A 388 18.67 12.69 -13.42
CA ASP A 388 18.58 13.92 -14.23
C ASP A 388 19.32 15.10 -13.62
N ILE A 389 19.52 15.10 -12.30
CA ILE A 389 20.38 16.04 -11.58
C ILE A 389 21.57 15.34 -10.92
N GLY A 390 22.07 14.27 -11.54
CA GLY A 390 23.15 13.42 -11.01
C GLY A 390 24.44 14.19 -10.72
N CYS A 391 24.83 15.15 -11.56
CA CYS A 391 26.01 15.98 -11.31
C CYS A 391 25.86 16.87 -10.05
N GLN A 392 24.67 17.43 -9.83
CA GLN A 392 24.36 18.21 -8.63
C GLN A 392 24.37 17.32 -7.39
N MET A 393 23.80 16.12 -7.49
CA MET A 393 23.83 15.14 -6.41
C MET A 393 25.26 14.70 -6.08
N HIS A 394 26.09 14.41 -7.08
CA HIS A 394 27.51 14.05 -6.89
C HIS A 394 28.28 15.15 -6.18
N ARG A 395 28.09 16.42 -6.59
CA ARG A 395 28.70 17.58 -5.91
C ARG A 395 28.26 17.70 -4.46
N THR A 396 26.96 17.54 -4.18
CA THR A 396 26.43 17.53 -2.81
C THR A 396 27.02 16.38 -1.98
N LEU A 397 27.11 15.18 -2.54
CA LEU A 397 27.67 14.01 -1.89
C LEU A 397 29.14 14.20 -1.50
N GLN A 398 29.95 14.76 -2.42
CA GLN A 398 31.37 15.07 -2.18
C GLN A 398 31.54 16.20 -1.17
N LYS A 399 30.84 17.33 -1.37
CA LYS A 399 30.97 18.53 -0.54
C LYS A 399 30.58 18.28 0.92
N TRP A 400 29.53 17.49 1.14
CA TRP A 400 28.98 17.26 2.48
C TRP A 400 29.31 15.87 3.03
N ASP A 401 30.06 15.04 2.30
CA ASP A 401 30.46 13.70 2.73
C ASP A 401 29.24 12.85 3.19
N LEU A 402 28.16 12.84 2.41
CA LEU A 402 26.87 12.32 2.89
C LEU A 402 26.79 10.79 2.91
N MET A 403 27.60 10.09 2.10
CA MET A 403 27.64 8.63 1.97
C MET A 403 29.08 8.11 1.78
N PRO A 404 30.05 8.43 2.67
CA PRO A 404 31.43 7.95 2.56
C PRO A 404 31.52 6.43 2.50
N GLU A 405 30.58 5.74 3.15
CA GLU A 405 30.48 4.28 3.16
C GLU A 405 30.18 3.65 1.79
N TYR A 406 29.72 4.43 0.81
CA TYR A 406 29.33 3.94 -0.52
C TYR A 406 30.05 4.64 -1.69
N LEU A 407 30.83 5.68 -1.41
CA LEU A 407 31.58 6.45 -2.40
C LEU A 407 33.05 6.03 -2.37
N HIS A 408 33.43 5.09 -3.24
CA HIS A 408 34.78 4.54 -3.36
C HIS A 408 35.30 4.59 -4.80
#